data_AF-A0A198FTD7-F1
#
_entry.id   AF-A0A198FTD7-F1
#
_cell.length_a   1.000
_cell.length_b   1.000
_cell.length_c   1.000
_cell.angle_alpha   90.00
_cell.angle_beta   90.00
_cell.angle_gamma   90.00
#
_symmetry.space_group_name_H-M   'P 1'
#
loop_
_entity.id
_entity.type
_entity.pdbx_description
1 polymer ?
#
loop_
_entity_poly.entity_id
_entity_poly.type
_entity_poly.pdbx_seq_one_letter_code
_entity_poly.pdbx_strand_id
1 'polypeptide(L)'
;MTNSNENKFIIVHLWGNHQPYNNFDEDDQNELPQAEEYDWTIHHTDRVLSSLIETIEENNQPYTLIYTSDHGEIVNKGHGFEKGREQYFVPFLFKSNNYNCQFIENFRNDDGWISGLMNKYILSMLLGFKVDPQIIEQQKAHDRILDANEDVVLFSQVE
;
A
#
# COMPACT_ATOMS: atom_id res chain seq x y z
N MET A 1 13.89 33.58 5.43
CA MET A 1 13.25 32.83 6.52
C MET A 1 12.26 31.88 5.86
N THR A 2 12.60 30.59 5.76
CA THR A 2 11.68 29.57 5.25
C THR A 2 10.60 29.36 6.29
N ASN A 3 9.33 29.45 5.88
CA ASN A 3 8.19 29.38 6.77
C ASN A 3 8.08 27.95 7.30
N SER A 4 8.31 27.74 8.60
CA SER A 4 8.41 26.41 9.22
C SER A 4 7.07 25.68 9.40
N ASN A 5 5.99 26.17 8.78
CA ASN A 5 4.60 25.71 9.01
C ASN A 5 3.92 25.17 7.72
N GLU A 6 4.69 24.85 6.68
CA GLU A 6 4.11 24.28 5.46
C GLU A 6 3.91 22.76 5.61
N ASN A 7 2.71 22.29 5.27
CA ASN A 7 2.43 20.86 5.17
C ASN A 7 3.29 20.26 4.06
N LYS A 8 3.92 19.12 4.34
CA LYS A 8 4.77 18.41 3.38
C LYS A 8 4.06 17.15 2.90
N PHE A 9 4.16 16.89 1.60
CA PHE A 9 3.79 15.62 1.00
C PHE A 9 5.05 14.97 0.45
N ILE A 10 5.36 13.78 0.94
CA ILE A 10 6.59 13.06 0.63
C ILE A 10 6.20 11.68 0.09
N ILE A 11 6.78 11.32 -1.05
CA ILE A 11 6.63 9.99 -1.65
C ILE A 11 7.98 9.29 -1.55
N VAL A 12 7.99 8.09 -0.99
CA VAL A 12 9.14 7.20 -0.97
C VAL A 12 8.79 5.98 -1.80
N HIS A 13 9.42 5.84 -2.96
CA HIS A 13 9.19 4.72 -3.86
C HIS A 13 10.23 3.64 -3.58
N LEU A 14 9.79 2.51 -3.02
CA LEU A 14 10.65 1.41 -2.62
C LEU A 14 10.87 0.45 -3.79
N TRP A 15 12.02 -0.24 -3.79
CA TRP A 15 12.22 -1.41 -4.65
C TRP A 15 11.34 -2.59 -4.19
N GLY A 16 11.13 -2.72 -2.88
CA GLY A 16 10.26 -3.71 -2.28
C GLY A 16 10.68 -5.15 -2.60
N ASN A 17 9.69 -5.96 -2.97
CA ASN A 17 9.79 -7.40 -3.16
C ASN A 17 9.98 -7.82 -4.63
N HIS A 18 10.46 -6.92 -5.50
CA HIS A 18 10.55 -7.20 -6.93
C HIS A 18 11.55 -8.35 -7.22
N GLN A 19 11.24 -9.19 -8.22
CA GLN A 19 12.17 -10.22 -8.71
C GLN A 19 13.51 -9.58 -9.16
N PRO A 20 14.67 -10.24 -8.92
CA PRO A 20 14.87 -11.62 -8.51
C PRO A 20 14.92 -11.85 -6.98
N TYR A 21 14.17 -11.08 -6.18
CA TYR A 21 14.05 -11.22 -4.72
C TYR A 21 15.38 -11.12 -3.97
N ASN A 22 16.31 -10.29 -4.44
CA ASN A 22 17.63 -10.12 -3.82
C ASN A 22 17.74 -8.84 -2.98
N ASN A 23 16.61 -8.23 -2.62
CA ASN A 23 16.53 -7.01 -1.82
C ASN A 23 16.36 -7.34 -0.33
N PHE A 24 17.36 -8.01 0.24
CA PHE A 24 17.45 -8.39 1.65
C PHE A 24 18.93 -8.42 2.08
N ASP A 25 19.20 -8.53 3.37
CA ASP A 25 20.55 -8.69 3.92
C ASP A 25 20.66 -9.83 4.95
N GLU A 26 21.83 -9.98 5.57
CA GLU A 26 22.09 -11.05 6.55
C GLU A 26 21.17 -10.98 7.78
N ASP A 27 20.70 -9.80 8.18
CA ASP A 27 19.78 -9.68 9.33
C ASP A 27 18.44 -10.36 9.01
N ASP A 28 17.95 -10.21 7.78
CA ASP A 28 16.70 -10.84 7.32
C ASP A 28 16.81 -12.37 7.32
N GLN A 29 17.97 -12.89 6.90
CA GLN A 29 18.25 -14.33 6.88
C GLN A 29 18.43 -14.89 8.29
N ASN A 30 19.07 -14.14 9.19
CA ASN A 30 19.32 -14.56 10.56
C ASN A 30 18.04 -14.61 11.39
N GLU A 31 17.11 -13.66 11.19
CA GLU A 31 15.83 -13.65 11.89
C GLU A 31 14.83 -14.67 11.32
N LEU A 32 14.88 -14.92 10.01
CA LEU A 32 13.99 -15.88 9.34
C LEU A 32 14.79 -17.00 8.62
N PRO A 33 15.57 -17.84 9.34
CA PRO A 33 16.53 -18.76 8.73
C PRO A 33 15.91 -19.93 7.95
N GLN A 34 14.58 -20.07 7.98
CA GLN A 34 13.84 -21.12 7.28
C GLN A 34 12.88 -20.56 6.21
N ALA A 35 12.89 -19.25 5.99
CA ALA A 35 12.02 -18.60 5.03
C ALA A 35 12.65 -18.58 3.63
N GLU A 36 11.84 -18.33 2.60
CA GLU A 36 12.31 -18.21 1.22
C GLU A 36 12.78 -16.77 0.90
N GLU A 37 13.48 -16.59 -0.22
CA GLU A 37 14.01 -15.27 -0.63
C GLU A 37 12.92 -14.19 -0.69
N TYR A 38 11.73 -14.53 -1.17
CA TYR A 38 10.59 -13.61 -1.19
C TYR A 38 10.23 -13.13 0.23
N ASP A 39 10.16 -14.03 1.20
CA ASP A 39 9.83 -13.71 2.59
C ASP A 39 10.93 -12.84 3.24
N TRP A 40 12.21 -13.07 2.90
CA TRP A 40 13.30 -12.21 3.35
C TRP A 40 13.14 -10.78 2.83
N THR A 41 12.72 -10.60 1.58
CA THR A 41 12.42 -9.24 1.07
C THR A 41 11.22 -8.59 1.76
N ILE A 42 10.25 -9.38 2.25
CA ILE A 42 9.11 -8.88 3.05
C ILE A 42 9.63 -8.36 4.38
N HIS A 43 10.45 -9.16 5.07
CA HIS A 43 11.07 -8.76 6.33
C HIS A 43 11.95 -7.52 6.18
N HIS A 44 12.73 -7.43 5.09
CA HIS A 44 13.49 -6.23 4.77
C HIS A 44 12.59 -5.00 4.63
N THR A 45 11.47 -5.13 3.92
CA THR A 45 10.50 -4.06 3.75
C THR A 45 9.86 -3.65 5.08
N ASP A 46 9.57 -4.60 5.97
CA ASP A 46 9.09 -4.31 7.32
C ASP A 46 10.09 -3.50 8.15
N ARG A 47 11.39 -3.84 8.09
CA ARG A 47 12.46 -3.06 8.75
C ARG A 47 12.58 -1.64 8.19
N VAL A 48 12.46 -1.48 6.87
CA VAL A 48 12.44 -0.15 6.22
C VAL A 48 11.24 0.68 6.70
N LEU A 49 10.03 0.09 6.73
CA LEU A 49 8.84 0.78 7.22
C LEU A 49 8.93 1.14 8.70
N SER A 50 9.47 0.25 9.52
CA SER A 50 9.71 0.50 10.94
C SER A 50 10.66 1.69 11.13
N SER A 51 11.77 1.72 10.40
CA SER A 51 12.73 2.83 10.45
C SER A 51 12.12 4.17 10.00
N LEU A 52 11.27 4.16 8.97
CA LEU A 52 10.53 5.35 8.52
C LEU A 52 9.57 5.86 9.59
N ILE A 53 8.81 4.96 10.22
CA ILE A 53 7.85 5.30 11.27
C ILE A 53 8.59 5.90 12.47
N GLU A 54 9.66 5.27 12.94
CA GLU A 54 10.47 5.76 14.05
C GLU A 54 11.03 7.15 13.76
N THR A 55 11.62 7.35 12.57
CA THR A 55 12.15 8.64 12.14
C THR A 55 11.07 9.72 12.14
N ILE A 56 9.85 9.42 11.68
CA ILE A 56 8.74 10.38 11.68
C ILE A 56 8.31 10.71 13.10
N GLU A 57 8.21 9.71 13.98
CA GLU A 57 7.78 9.89 15.37
C GLU A 57 8.77 10.71 16.19
N GLU A 58 10.07 10.59 15.95
CA GLU A 58 11.12 11.41 16.58
C GLU A 58 10.98 12.91 16.30
N ASN A 59 10.39 13.30 15.16
CA ASN A 59 10.19 14.69 14.79
C ASN A 59 9.07 15.39 15.58
N ASN A 60 8.27 14.66 16.36
CA ASN A 60 7.16 15.19 17.17
C ASN A 60 6.21 16.13 16.39
N GLN A 61 5.99 15.84 15.10
CA GLN A 61 5.07 16.59 14.26
C GLN A 61 3.78 15.79 13.98
N PRO A 62 2.66 16.47 13.68
CA PRO A 62 1.48 15.83 13.12
C PRO A 62 1.84 15.13 11.80
N TYR A 63 1.47 13.86 11.65
CA TYR A 63 1.80 13.07 10.47
C TYR A 63 0.68 12.09 10.09
N THR A 64 0.75 11.62 8.85
CA THR A 64 0.00 10.47 8.36
C THR A 64 0.90 9.74 7.38
N LEU A 65 1.07 8.44 7.60
CA LEU A 65 1.81 7.53 6.76
C LEU A 65 0.81 6.54 6.14
N ILE A 66 0.89 6.39 4.82
CA ILE A 66 0.25 5.34 4.06
C ILE A 66 1.35 4.54 3.40
N TYR A 67 1.31 3.23 3.56
CA TYR A 67 2.10 2.31 2.75
C TYR A 67 1.17 1.36 2.01
N THR A 68 1.44 1.16 0.72
CA THR A 68 0.78 0.16 -0.10
C THR A 68 1.74 -0.27 -1.20
N SER A 69 1.68 -1.54 -1.59
CA SER A 69 2.42 -2.02 -2.75
C SER A 69 1.72 -1.56 -4.04
N ASP A 70 2.48 -1.41 -5.12
CA ASP A 70 1.94 -1.12 -6.45
C ASP A 70 1.20 -2.34 -7.03
N HIS A 71 1.72 -3.53 -6.78
CA HIS A 71 1.08 -4.81 -7.10
C HIS A 71 1.47 -5.90 -6.08
N GLY A 72 0.75 -7.02 -6.12
CA GLY A 72 1.13 -8.27 -5.44
C GLY A 72 2.03 -9.12 -6.34
N GLU A 73 2.27 -10.37 -5.98
CA GLU A 73 3.22 -11.22 -6.72
C GLU A 73 2.69 -12.65 -6.81
N ILE A 74 2.80 -13.27 -7.99
CA ILE A 74 2.76 -14.73 -8.08
C ILE A 74 4.18 -15.20 -7.81
N VAL A 75 4.45 -15.59 -6.57
CA VAL A 75 5.80 -15.90 -6.08
C VAL A 75 6.49 -16.90 -7.01
N ASN A 76 7.75 -16.60 -7.35
CA ASN A 76 8.58 -17.35 -8.31
C ASN A 76 8.12 -17.32 -9.77
N LYS A 77 7.09 -16.54 -10.13
CA LYS A 77 6.65 -16.30 -11.51
C LYS A 77 6.70 -14.84 -11.93
N GLY A 78 6.38 -13.90 -11.04
CA GLY A 78 6.30 -12.48 -11.35
C GLY A 78 4.88 -11.92 -11.22
N HIS A 79 4.62 -10.87 -12.01
CA HIS A 79 3.35 -10.16 -12.14
C HIS A 79 3.15 -9.70 -13.59
N GLY A 80 1.98 -9.13 -13.89
CA GLY A 80 1.62 -8.68 -15.24
C GLY A 80 1.08 -9.80 -16.13
N PHE A 81 0.52 -10.85 -15.54
CA PHE A 81 -0.05 -11.99 -16.24
C PHE A 81 -1.56 -11.84 -16.44
N GLU A 82 -2.11 -12.50 -17.45
CA GLU A 82 -3.56 -12.59 -17.67
C GLU A 82 -4.30 -13.28 -16.50
N LYS A 83 -3.61 -14.14 -15.75
CA LYS A 83 -4.17 -14.95 -14.67
C LYS A 83 -3.31 -14.90 -13.41
N GLY A 84 -3.92 -15.19 -12.28
CA GLY A 84 -3.30 -15.19 -10.96
C GLY A 84 -3.78 -13.99 -10.17
N ARG A 85 -4.74 -14.23 -9.28
CA ARG A 85 -5.33 -13.18 -8.44
C ARG A 85 -4.32 -12.60 -7.44
N GLU A 86 -3.28 -13.36 -7.10
CA GLU A 86 -2.24 -13.00 -6.15
C GLU A 86 -1.51 -11.71 -6.53
N GLN A 87 -1.40 -11.39 -7.83
CA GLN A 87 -0.75 -10.16 -8.30
C GLN A 87 -1.53 -8.87 -7.96
N TYR A 88 -2.76 -8.99 -7.47
CA TYR A 88 -3.61 -7.84 -7.12
C TYR A 88 -3.85 -7.68 -5.62
N PHE A 89 -3.50 -8.69 -4.82
CA PHE A 89 -3.56 -8.57 -3.36
C PHE A 89 -2.31 -7.84 -2.87
N VAL A 90 -2.51 -6.68 -2.27
CA VAL A 90 -1.43 -5.83 -1.76
C VAL A 90 -1.62 -5.50 -0.28
N PRO A 91 -0.52 -5.33 0.48
CA PRO A 91 -0.62 -4.78 1.81
C PRO A 91 -1.10 -3.33 1.75
N PHE A 92 -1.84 -2.92 2.78
CA PHE A 92 -2.20 -1.54 3.03
C PHE A 92 -2.01 -1.23 4.51
N LEU A 93 -1.13 -0.28 4.82
CA LEU A 93 -0.87 0.21 6.17
C LEU A 93 -1.26 1.68 6.25
N PHE A 94 -1.96 2.04 7.32
CA PHE A 94 -2.25 3.42 7.68
C PHE A 94 -1.85 3.68 9.12
N LYS A 95 -1.00 4.69 9.31
CA LYS A 95 -0.60 5.16 10.64
C LYS A 95 -0.67 6.68 10.70
N SER A 96 -1.35 7.21 11.69
CA SER A 96 -1.58 8.64 11.84
C SER A 96 -1.71 9.01 13.31
N ASN A 97 -1.23 10.19 13.68
CA ASN A 97 -1.55 10.83 14.96
C ASN A 97 -2.60 11.95 14.83
N ASN A 98 -3.11 12.19 13.61
CA ASN A 98 -4.14 13.19 13.30
C ASN A 98 -5.51 12.57 12.99
N TYR A 99 -5.52 11.34 12.50
CA TYR A 99 -6.71 10.60 12.10
C TYR A 99 -6.77 9.29 12.85
N ASN A 100 -7.98 8.89 13.25
CA ASN A 100 -8.22 7.59 13.86
C ASN A 100 -8.47 6.52 12.77
N CYS A 101 -8.55 5.25 13.17
CA CYS A 101 -8.79 4.15 12.23
C CYS A 101 -10.11 4.30 11.46
N GLN A 102 -11.14 4.93 12.05
CA GLN A 102 -12.45 5.10 11.40
C GLN A 102 -12.33 5.88 10.08
N PHE A 103 -11.33 6.76 9.94
CA PHE A 103 -11.08 7.46 8.69
C PHE A 103 -10.88 6.48 7.52
N ILE A 104 -10.01 5.48 7.69
CA ILE A 104 -9.74 4.48 6.66
C ILE A 104 -10.87 3.47 6.52
N GLU A 105 -11.53 3.10 7.62
CA GLU A 105 -12.69 2.20 7.58
C GLU A 105 -13.83 2.74 6.70
N ASN A 106 -13.94 4.06 6.54
CA ASN A 106 -14.90 4.67 5.62
C ASN A 106 -14.62 4.38 4.13
N PHE A 107 -13.53 3.71 3.78
CA PHE A 107 -13.19 3.29 2.42
C PHE A 107 -13.24 1.77 2.24
N ARG A 108 -13.49 1.01 3.32
CA ARG A 108 -13.65 -0.45 3.25
C ARG A 108 -14.96 -0.80 2.53
N ASN A 109 -14.88 -1.79 1.67
CA ASN A 109 -16.00 -2.42 0.99
C ASN A 109 -16.69 -3.43 1.93
N ASP A 110 -17.91 -3.85 1.59
CA ASP A 110 -18.71 -4.78 2.40
C ASP A 110 -18.09 -6.18 2.49
N ASP A 111 -17.18 -6.53 1.58
CA ASP A 111 -16.41 -7.77 1.59
C ASP A 111 -15.21 -7.75 2.56
N GLY A 112 -15.00 -6.63 3.25
CA GLY A 112 -13.92 -6.46 4.20
C GLY A 112 -12.61 -5.94 3.60
N TRP A 113 -12.52 -5.70 2.29
CA TRP A 113 -11.30 -5.23 1.62
C TRP A 113 -11.33 -3.72 1.36
N ILE A 114 -10.15 -3.15 1.12
CA ILE A 114 -9.99 -1.79 0.61
C ILE A 114 -9.41 -1.90 -0.79
N SER A 115 -10.13 -1.37 -1.76
CA SER A 115 -9.67 -1.28 -3.14
C SER A 115 -8.46 -0.34 -3.27
N GLY A 116 -7.45 -0.71 -4.06
CA GLY A 116 -6.39 0.22 -4.47
C GLY A 116 -6.95 1.46 -5.20
N LEU A 117 -8.14 1.35 -5.80
CA LEU A 117 -8.85 2.48 -6.40
C LEU A 117 -9.26 3.56 -5.38
N MET A 118 -9.31 3.23 -4.08
CA MET A 118 -9.61 4.17 -3.01
C MET A 118 -8.44 5.10 -2.68
N ASN A 119 -7.20 4.72 -3.04
CA ASN A 119 -5.98 5.47 -2.68
C ASN A 119 -6.06 6.94 -3.11
N LYS A 120 -6.60 7.23 -4.30
CA LYS A 120 -6.75 8.62 -4.80
C LYS A 120 -7.72 9.45 -3.95
N TYR A 121 -8.77 8.83 -3.42
CA TYR A 121 -9.76 9.52 -2.59
C TYR A 121 -9.25 9.73 -1.17
N ILE A 122 -8.62 8.69 -0.60
CA ILE A 122 -7.92 8.77 0.69
C ILE A 122 -6.91 9.92 0.65
N LEU A 123 -6.03 9.94 -0.37
CA LEU A 123 -5.03 10.98 -0.54
C LEU A 123 -5.66 12.36 -0.75
N SER A 124 -6.70 12.47 -1.57
CA SER A 124 -7.42 13.74 -1.79
C SER A 124 -7.95 14.32 -0.47
N MET A 125 -8.58 13.49 0.36
CA MET A 125 -9.12 13.94 1.65
C MET A 125 -8.01 14.32 2.64
N LEU A 126 -6.89 13.57 2.68
CA LEU A 126 -5.73 13.91 3.50
C LEU A 126 -5.07 15.22 3.10
N LEU A 127 -5.08 15.55 1.80
CA LEU A 127 -4.59 16.83 1.26
C LEU A 127 -5.60 17.99 1.45
N GLY A 128 -6.76 17.73 2.06
CA GLY A 128 -7.78 18.74 2.36
C GLY A 128 -8.80 18.98 1.25
N PHE A 129 -8.82 18.17 0.19
CA PHE A 129 -9.89 18.22 -0.81
C PHE A 129 -11.18 17.62 -0.24
N LYS A 130 -12.30 18.20 -0.65
CA LYS A 130 -13.63 17.63 -0.38
C LYS A 130 -13.99 16.68 -1.51
N VAL A 131 -14.23 15.42 -1.17
CA VAL A 131 -14.75 14.42 -2.10
C VAL A 131 -16.23 14.21 -1.80
N ASP A 132 -17.06 14.13 -2.84
CA ASP A 132 -18.47 13.78 -2.70
C ASP A 132 -18.60 12.36 -2.12
N PRO A 133 -19.23 12.18 -0.94
CA PRO A 133 -19.45 10.86 -0.36
C PRO A 133 -20.15 9.88 -1.30
N GLN A 134 -21.03 10.36 -2.20
CA GLN A 134 -21.71 9.49 -3.15
C GLN A 134 -20.73 8.82 -4.12
N ILE A 135 -19.63 9.50 -4.48
CA ILE A 135 -18.59 8.92 -5.33
C ILE A 135 -17.85 7.81 -4.58
N ILE A 136 -17.57 8.00 -3.29
CA ILE A 136 -16.92 6.98 -2.45
C ILE A 136 -17.79 5.72 -2.39
N GLU A 137 -19.07 5.88 -2.03
CA GLU A 137 -20.01 4.75 -1.93
C GLU A 137 -20.18 4.02 -3.27
N GLN A 138 -20.25 4.75 -4.39
CA GLN A 138 -20.29 4.13 -5.70
C GLN A 138 -19.02 3.34 -6.02
N GLN A 139 -17.83 3.84 -5.67
CA GLN A 139 -16.59 3.17 -6.05
C GLN A 139 -16.25 1.97 -5.14
N LYS A 140 -16.65 1.97 -3.87
CA LYS A 140 -16.46 0.83 -2.96
C LYS A 140 -16.99 -0.49 -3.53
N ALA A 141 -18.20 -0.47 -4.09
CA ALA A 141 -18.86 -1.67 -4.59
C ALA A 141 -18.39 -2.14 -5.98
N HIS A 142 -17.37 -1.49 -6.58
CA HIS A 142 -16.96 -1.71 -7.97
C HIS A 142 -15.45 -1.92 -8.11
N ASP A 143 -14.96 -2.95 -7.43
CA ASP A 143 -13.58 -3.42 -7.56
C ASP A 143 -13.30 -3.95 -8.95
N ARG A 144 -12.39 -3.27 -9.63
CA ARG A 144 -12.00 -3.55 -11.00
C ARG A 144 -10.49 -3.40 -11.14
N ILE A 145 -9.95 -4.18 -12.07
CA ILE A 145 -8.55 -4.12 -12.46
C ILE A 145 -8.47 -3.81 -13.95
N LEU A 146 -7.30 -3.36 -14.38
CA LEU A 146 -6.90 -3.41 -15.78
C LEU A 146 -6.08 -4.69 -15.94
N ASP A 147 -6.54 -5.64 -16.74
CA ASP A 147 -5.83 -6.91 -16.95
C ASP A 147 -4.68 -6.76 -17.97
N ALA A 148 -3.97 -7.86 -18.23
CA ALA A 148 -2.85 -7.87 -19.17
C ALA A 148 -3.24 -7.62 -20.64
N ASN A 149 -4.54 -7.70 -20.97
CA ASN A 149 -5.08 -7.38 -22.29
C ASN A 149 -5.58 -5.93 -22.40
N GLU A 150 -5.35 -5.12 -21.37
CA GLU A 150 -5.89 -3.76 -21.22
C GLU A 150 -7.42 -3.71 -21.10
N ASP A 151 -8.04 -4.83 -20.74
CA ASP A 151 -9.47 -4.90 -20.48
C ASP A 151 -9.77 -4.55 -19.01
N VAL A 152 -10.86 -3.82 -18.81
CA VAL A 152 -11.36 -3.51 -17.46
C VAL A 152 -12.29 -4.65 -17.03
N VAL A 153 -11.83 -5.47 -16.08
CA VAL A 153 -12.58 -6.60 -15.55
C VAL A 153 -12.87 -6.43 -14.06
N LEU A 154 -13.94 -7.07 -13.58
CA LEU A 154 -14.23 -7.08 -12.15
C LEU A 154 -13.20 -7.96 -11.44
N PHE A 155 -12.69 -7.50 -10.29
CA PHE A 155 -11.74 -8.28 -9.50
C PHE A 155 -12.28 -9.68 -9.12
N SER A 156 -13.59 -9.76 -8.88
CA SER A 156 -14.30 -11.02 -8.59
C SER A 156 -14.26 -12.06 -9.72
N GLN A 157 -13.95 -11.64 -10.95
CA GLN A 157 -13.86 -12.50 -12.14
C GLN A 157 -12.43 -12.97 -12.44
N VAL A 158 -11.43 -12.41 -11.76
CA VAL A 158 -10.03 -12.82 -11.91
C VAL A 158 -9.84 -14.22 -11.33
N GLU A 159 -9.32 -15.13 -12.16
CA GLU A 159 -8.92 -16.49 -11.78
C GLU A 159 -7.54 -16.51 -11.13
#